data_AF-A0AAW1FYZ3-F1
#
_entry.id   AF-A0AAW1FYZ3-F1
#
_cell.length_a   1.000
_cell.length_b   1.000
_cell.length_c   1.000
_cell.angle_alpha   90.00
_cell.angle_beta   90.00
_cell.angle_gamma   90.00
#
_symmetry.space_group_name_H-M   'P 1'
#
loop_
_entity.id
_entity.type
_entity.pdbx_description
1 polymer ?
#
loop_
_entity_poly.entity_id
_entity_poly.type
_entity_poly.pdbx_seq_one_letter_code
_entity_poly.pdbx_strand_id
1 'polypeptide(L)'
;MGYGNIMKVQTTGASWQTAQQDKLPYSGERASHTMAETDAGRMEKYRSMISTVGKKYGIAPALIAAIISRESRAGNALEGGWGDHGKAWGLMQVDITPTGGNHTQRGGWDSEEHLCQATEILVYFIERIRGKASFRNAEEQLKGGIAAYNMGDGNVHTYDRVDENTTGQDYSNDVVARAQWYKNNGGF
;
A
#
# COMPACT_ATOMS: atom_id res chain seq x y z
N MET A 1 6.15 8.56 -18.14
CA MET A 1 7.06 8.82 -17.00
C MET A 1 6.52 8.06 -15.80
N GLY A 2 7.34 7.30 -15.08
CA GLY A 2 6.89 6.48 -13.94
C GLY A 2 6.90 7.25 -12.61
N TYR A 3 6.28 6.68 -11.58
CA TYR A 3 6.21 7.27 -10.23
C TYR A 3 7.44 7.01 -9.34
N GLY A 4 8.50 6.41 -9.88
CA GLY A 4 9.69 5.97 -9.14
C GLY A 4 9.90 4.47 -9.29
N ASN A 5 11.12 4.00 -9.02
CA ASN A 5 11.41 2.57 -9.02
C ASN A 5 11.30 2.01 -7.60
N ILE A 6 10.30 1.17 -7.34
CA ILE A 6 10.06 0.57 -6.01
C ILE A 6 11.27 -0.20 -5.45
N MET A 7 12.11 -0.77 -6.32
CA MET A 7 13.33 -1.48 -5.93
C MET A 7 14.46 -0.56 -5.45
N LYS A 8 14.34 0.75 -5.66
CA LYS A 8 15.31 1.76 -5.22
C LYS A 8 14.81 2.56 -4.01
N VAL A 9 13.57 2.34 -3.58
CA VAL A 9 13.01 3.01 -2.40
C VAL A 9 13.60 2.38 -1.14
N GLN A 10 14.22 3.19 -0.30
CA GLN A 10 14.74 2.73 0.99
C GLN A 10 13.60 2.38 1.95
N THR A 11 13.76 1.32 2.73
CA THR A 11 12.76 0.86 3.70
C THR A 11 13.43 0.24 4.91
N THR A 12 12.79 0.37 6.08
CA THR A 12 13.12 -0.39 7.29
C THR A 12 12.19 -1.59 7.50
N GLY A 13 11.18 -1.79 6.65
CA GLY A 13 10.13 -2.80 6.76
C GLY A 13 9.20 -2.61 7.96
N ALA A 14 8.54 -3.69 8.36
CA ALA A 14 7.50 -3.69 9.40
C ALA A 14 8.06 -3.38 10.80
N SER A 15 7.31 -2.61 11.57
CA SER A 15 7.50 -2.46 13.01
C SER A 15 7.24 -3.78 13.75
N TRP A 16 7.63 -3.82 15.02
CA TRP A 16 7.26 -4.94 15.90
C TRP A 16 5.74 -5.11 16.00
N GLN A 17 4.99 -4.01 16.11
CA GLN A 17 3.52 -4.05 16.20
C GLN A 17 2.88 -4.73 14.98
N THR A 18 3.33 -4.37 13.78
CA THR A 18 2.81 -4.96 12.53
C THR A 18 3.24 -6.43 12.40
N ALA A 19 4.50 -6.75 12.70
CA ALA A 19 5.01 -8.11 12.64
C ALA A 19 4.28 -9.09 13.58
N GLN A 20 3.81 -8.59 14.73
CA GLN A 20 3.05 -9.40 15.69
C GLN A 20 1.66 -9.83 15.19
N GLN A 21 1.12 -9.21 14.13
CA GLN A 21 -0.12 -9.69 13.50
C GLN A 21 0.02 -11.12 12.98
N ASP A 22 1.22 -11.49 12.51
CA ASP A 22 1.57 -12.84 12.05
C ASP A 22 2.37 -13.61 13.13
N LYS A 23 2.39 -13.11 14.38
CA LYS A 23 3.13 -13.67 15.54
C LYS A 23 4.63 -13.89 15.27
N LEU A 24 5.22 -13.04 14.44
CA LEU A 24 6.63 -13.17 14.07
C LEU A 24 7.54 -12.71 15.22
N PRO A 25 8.59 -13.48 15.58
CA PRO A 25 9.51 -13.10 16.66
C PRO A 25 10.57 -12.08 16.21
N TYR A 26 10.38 -11.44 15.06
CA TYR A 26 11.29 -10.46 14.47
C TYR A 26 10.48 -9.38 13.75
N SER A 27 11.08 -8.20 13.58
CA SER A 27 10.55 -7.07 12.81
C SER A 27 11.49 -6.75 11.64
N GLY A 28 11.19 -5.64 10.95
CA GLY A 28 11.97 -5.11 9.84
C GLY A 28 11.58 -5.71 8.49
N GLU A 29 12.44 -5.52 7.49
CA GLU A 29 12.21 -6.01 6.12
C GLU A 29 11.92 -7.52 6.07
N ARG A 30 12.61 -8.31 6.91
CA ARG A 30 12.37 -9.75 7.01
C ARG A 30 10.92 -10.07 7.38
N ALA A 31 10.34 -9.34 8.32
CA ALA A 31 8.95 -9.53 8.72
C ALA A 31 7.99 -9.17 7.57
N SER A 32 8.20 -8.04 6.91
CA SER A 32 7.44 -7.63 5.73
C SER A 32 7.46 -8.70 4.63
N HIS A 33 8.65 -9.25 4.32
CA HIS A 33 8.80 -10.31 3.34
C HIS A 33 8.03 -11.58 3.72
N THR A 34 8.11 -12.03 4.97
CA THR A 34 7.35 -13.19 5.47
C THR A 34 5.83 -12.96 5.41
N MET A 35 5.36 -11.76 5.71
CA MET A 35 3.94 -11.39 5.63
C MET A 35 3.45 -11.36 4.18
N ALA A 36 4.25 -10.82 3.24
CA ALA A 36 3.96 -10.83 1.81
C ALA A 36 3.93 -12.27 1.24
N GLU A 37 4.86 -13.12 1.66
CA GLU A 37 4.91 -14.54 1.30
C GLU A 37 3.67 -15.29 1.77
N THR A 38 3.26 -15.07 3.02
CA THR A 38 2.03 -15.64 3.60
C THR A 38 0.78 -15.27 2.78
N ASP A 39 0.77 -14.08 2.18
CA ASP A 39 -0.34 -13.59 1.37
C ASP A 39 -0.25 -14.00 -0.11
N ALA A 40 0.91 -14.45 -0.59
CA ALA A 40 1.20 -14.64 -2.01
C ALA A 40 0.26 -15.65 -2.70
N GLY A 41 -0.05 -16.77 -2.03
CA GLY A 41 -0.96 -17.77 -2.58
C GLY A 41 -2.38 -17.22 -2.79
N ARG A 42 -2.86 -16.36 -1.89
CA ARG A 42 -4.15 -15.65 -2.06
C ARG A 42 -4.06 -14.54 -3.08
N MET A 43 -2.92 -13.87 -3.20
CA MET A 43 -2.72 -12.76 -4.14
C MET A 43 -2.81 -13.21 -5.61
N GLU A 44 -2.48 -14.47 -5.91
CA GLU A 44 -2.45 -15.01 -7.28
C GLU A 44 -3.76 -14.78 -8.05
N LYS A 45 -4.91 -14.94 -7.37
CA LYS A 45 -6.24 -14.77 -7.98
C LYS A 45 -6.46 -13.37 -8.58
N TYR A 46 -5.68 -12.38 -8.13
CA TYR A 46 -5.80 -10.98 -8.56
C TYR A 46 -4.68 -10.55 -9.52
N ARG A 47 -3.73 -11.43 -9.88
CA ARG A 47 -2.53 -11.08 -10.66
C ARG A 47 -2.84 -10.36 -11.96
N SER A 48 -3.74 -10.90 -12.77
CA SER A 48 -4.09 -10.33 -14.08
C SER A 48 -4.65 -8.91 -13.91
N MET A 49 -5.59 -8.75 -12.98
CA MET A 49 -6.22 -7.47 -12.68
C MET A 49 -5.22 -6.44 -12.13
N ILE A 50 -4.37 -6.84 -11.17
CA ILE A 50 -3.29 -6.00 -10.63
C ILE A 50 -2.33 -5.55 -11.74
N SER A 51 -1.99 -6.44 -12.66
CA SER A 51 -1.12 -6.13 -13.80
C SER A 51 -1.76 -5.12 -14.77
N THR A 52 -3.05 -5.32 -15.09
CA THR A 52 -3.83 -4.40 -15.93
C THR A 52 -3.90 -3.01 -15.32
N VAL A 53 -4.27 -2.90 -14.04
CA VAL A 53 -4.39 -1.63 -13.33
C VAL A 53 -3.03 -0.95 -13.17
N GLY A 54 -1.99 -1.70 -12.79
CA GLY A 54 -0.62 -1.18 -12.70
C GLY A 54 -0.15 -0.56 -14.02
N LYS A 55 -0.36 -1.25 -15.14
CA LYS A 55 -0.06 -0.72 -16.47
C LYS A 55 -0.87 0.53 -16.80
N LYS A 56 -2.18 0.54 -16.49
CA LYS A 56 -3.09 1.65 -16.77
C LYS A 56 -2.67 2.94 -16.07
N TYR A 57 -2.26 2.85 -14.80
CA TYR A 57 -1.89 4.03 -14.00
C TYR A 57 -0.39 4.26 -13.88
N GLY A 58 0.46 3.46 -14.53
CA GLY A 58 1.92 3.61 -14.45
C GLY A 58 2.51 3.27 -13.07
N ILE A 59 1.80 2.45 -12.29
CA ILE A 59 2.21 1.96 -10.96
C ILE A 59 2.72 0.53 -11.11
N ALA A 60 3.83 0.21 -10.43
CA ALA A 60 4.35 -1.16 -10.44
C ALA A 60 3.28 -2.12 -9.89
N PRO A 61 2.93 -3.23 -10.59
CA PRO A 61 1.92 -4.17 -10.09
C PRO A 61 2.32 -4.74 -8.72
N ALA A 62 3.61 -4.94 -8.47
CA ALA A 62 4.14 -5.32 -7.16
C ALA A 62 3.79 -4.35 -6.02
N LEU A 63 3.67 -3.03 -6.29
CA LEU A 63 3.24 -2.05 -5.29
C LEU A 63 1.75 -2.18 -4.98
N ILE A 64 0.91 -2.39 -5.99
CA ILE A 64 -0.53 -2.63 -5.78
C ILE A 64 -0.73 -3.92 -4.96
N ALA A 65 -0.02 -5.00 -5.30
CA ALA A 65 -0.04 -6.24 -4.52
C ALA A 65 0.39 -6.03 -3.06
N ALA A 66 1.43 -5.22 -2.83
CA ALA A 66 1.89 -4.89 -1.48
C ALA A 66 0.86 -4.12 -0.65
N ILE A 67 0.19 -3.13 -1.25
CA ILE A 67 -0.90 -2.41 -0.59
C ILE A 67 -2.04 -3.37 -0.27
N ILE A 68 -2.46 -4.23 -1.20
CA ILE A 68 -3.50 -5.24 -0.94
C ILE A 68 -3.10 -6.18 0.21
N SER A 69 -1.81 -6.60 0.26
CA SER A 69 -1.30 -7.43 1.36
C SER A 69 -1.35 -6.67 2.69
N ARG A 70 -0.95 -5.40 2.73
CA ARG A 70 -0.99 -4.58 3.96
C ARG A 70 -2.41 -4.31 4.42
N GLU A 71 -3.31 -3.98 3.51
CA GLU A 71 -4.67 -3.51 3.82
C GLU A 71 -5.63 -4.63 4.18
N SER A 72 -5.58 -5.76 3.46
CA SER A 72 -6.62 -6.77 3.57
C SER A 72 -6.11 -8.20 3.66
N ARG A 73 -4.79 -8.41 3.67
CA ARG A 73 -4.17 -9.74 3.60
C ARG A 73 -4.69 -10.53 2.39
N ALA A 74 -4.78 -9.84 1.24
CA ALA A 74 -5.42 -10.34 0.01
C ALA A 74 -6.89 -10.77 0.18
N GLY A 75 -7.63 -9.97 0.95
CA GLY A 75 -9.04 -10.18 1.29
C GLY A 75 -9.30 -11.08 2.50
N ASN A 76 -8.27 -11.71 3.08
CA ASN A 76 -8.43 -12.65 4.20
C ASN A 76 -8.79 -11.97 5.53
N ALA A 77 -8.59 -10.65 5.64
CA ALA A 77 -8.99 -9.87 6.80
C ALA A 77 -10.33 -9.14 6.62
N LEU A 78 -11.08 -9.42 5.54
CA LEU A 78 -12.33 -8.72 5.22
C LEU A 78 -13.57 -9.58 5.48
N GLU A 79 -14.67 -8.91 5.81
CA GLU A 79 -16.01 -9.50 5.92
C GLU A 79 -16.89 -8.96 4.79
N GLY A 80 -17.14 -9.77 3.76
CA GLY A 80 -17.95 -9.34 2.61
C GLY A 80 -17.38 -8.13 1.86
N GLY A 81 -16.06 -7.92 1.94
CA GLY A 81 -15.38 -6.76 1.35
C GLY A 81 -15.16 -5.59 2.31
N TRP A 82 -15.77 -5.61 3.49
CA TRP A 82 -15.62 -4.57 4.49
C TRP A 82 -14.46 -4.87 5.45
N GLY A 83 -13.71 -3.83 5.79
CA GLY A 83 -12.77 -3.82 6.91
C GLY A 83 -12.92 -2.53 7.73
N ASP A 84 -12.01 -2.33 8.68
CA ASP A 84 -12.05 -1.26 9.68
C ASP A 84 -13.47 -1.02 10.27
N HIS A 85 -14.11 -2.08 10.76
CA HIS A 85 -15.45 -2.01 11.35
C HIS A 85 -16.52 -1.41 10.42
N GLY A 86 -16.41 -1.65 9.11
CA GLY A 86 -17.37 -1.18 8.11
C GLY A 86 -17.06 0.22 7.55
N LYS A 87 -15.86 0.75 7.78
CA LYS A 87 -15.45 2.08 7.31
C LYS A 87 -14.68 2.06 6.00
N ALA A 88 -14.06 0.93 5.67
CA ALA A 88 -13.21 0.80 4.49
C ALA A 88 -13.67 -0.35 3.59
N TRP A 89 -13.61 -0.10 2.27
CA TRP A 89 -14.12 -1.00 1.24
C TRP A 89 -13.01 -1.64 0.42
N GLY A 90 -13.11 -2.95 0.22
CA GLY A 90 -12.38 -3.73 -0.77
C GLY A 90 -10.91 -3.99 -0.49
N LEU A 91 -10.24 -4.64 -1.46
CA LEU A 91 -8.88 -5.19 -1.32
C LEU A 91 -7.82 -4.17 -0.87
N MET A 92 -7.93 -2.93 -1.33
CA MET A 92 -7.06 -1.80 -0.97
C MET A 92 -7.68 -0.84 0.06
N GLN A 93 -8.79 -1.23 0.71
CA GLN A 93 -9.41 -0.53 1.84
C GLN A 93 -9.62 0.98 1.61
N VAL A 94 -10.42 1.32 0.61
CA VAL A 94 -10.83 2.72 0.36
C VAL A 94 -11.74 3.18 1.49
N ASP A 95 -11.32 4.20 2.24
CA ASP A 95 -12.11 4.80 3.33
C ASP A 95 -13.28 5.62 2.77
N ILE A 96 -14.49 5.20 3.13
CA ILE A 96 -15.74 5.81 2.67
C ILE A 96 -16.37 6.75 3.70
N THR A 97 -15.71 6.96 4.85
CA THR A 97 -16.25 7.78 5.92
C THR A 97 -16.09 9.26 5.61
N PRO A 98 -17.07 10.12 5.93
CA PRO A 98 -16.97 11.56 5.71
C PRO A 98 -15.83 12.24 6.49
N THR A 99 -15.43 11.65 7.62
CA THR A 99 -14.37 12.16 8.51
C THR A 99 -12.99 11.62 8.18
N GLY A 100 -12.89 10.66 7.26
CA GLY A 100 -11.65 10.05 6.80
C GLY A 100 -11.39 10.38 5.34
N GLY A 101 -11.41 9.37 4.47
CA GLY A 101 -11.16 9.53 3.03
C GLY A 101 -12.28 10.23 2.24
N ASN A 102 -13.52 10.21 2.75
CA ASN A 102 -14.71 10.78 2.12
C ASN A 102 -14.90 10.36 0.64
N HIS A 103 -14.52 9.11 0.32
CA HIS A 103 -14.69 8.53 -1.00
C HIS A 103 -16.04 7.81 -1.13
N THR A 104 -16.61 7.79 -2.33
CA THR A 104 -17.72 6.88 -2.66
C THR A 104 -17.16 5.58 -3.18
N GLN A 105 -17.56 4.44 -2.64
CA GLN A 105 -17.14 3.12 -3.15
C GLN A 105 -17.50 2.93 -4.63
N ARG A 106 -16.61 2.32 -5.41
CA ARG A 106 -16.83 1.95 -6.81
C ARG A 106 -16.54 0.46 -7.01
N GLY A 107 -17.38 -0.21 -7.79
CA GLY A 107 -17.25 -1.63 -8.11
C GLY A 107 -17.42 -2.60 -6.93
N GLY A 108 -17.27 -3.89 -7.22
CA GLY A 108 -17.18 -4.95 -6.20
C GLY A 108 -15.87 -4.87 -5.42
N TRP A 109 -15.87 -5.36 -4.18
CA TRP A 109 -14.76 -5.25 -3.23
C TRP A 109 -13.42 -5.83 -3.74
N ASP A 110 -13.49 -6.78 -4.68
CA ASP A 110 -12.36 -7.44 -5.33
C ASP A 110 -12.34 -7.24 -6.86
N SER A 111 -12.99 -6.18 -7.36
CA SER A 111 -13.12 -5.88 -8.79
C SER A 111 -12.01 -4.99 -9.34
N GLU A 112 -11.88 -4.97 -10.67
CA GLU A 112 -10.91 -4.10 -11.36
C GLU A 112 -11.25 -2.62 -11.15
N GLU A 113 -12.55 -2.30 -11.11
CA GLU A 113 -13.04 -0.95 -10.84
C GLU A 113 -12.60 -0.46 -9.45
N HIS A 114 -12.66 -1.33 -8.44
CA HIS A 114 -12.15 -1.01 -7.10
C HIS A 114 -10.64 -0.76 -7.11
N LEU A 115 -9.85 -1.65 -7.74
CA LEU A 115 -8.40 -1.44 -7.84
C LEU A 115 -8.05 -0.17 -8.63
N CYS A 116 -8.81 0.16 -9.68
CA CYS A 116 -8.68 1.42 -10.40
C CYS A 116 -8.89 2.61 -9.45
N GLN A 117 -9.98 2.62 -8.69
CA GLN A 117 -10.28 3.69 -7.73
C GLN A 117 -9.16 3.87 -6.69
N ALA A 118 -8.76 2.78 -6.04
CA ALA A 118 -7.71 2.84 -5.02
C ALA A 118 -6.36 3.30 -5.61
N THR A 119 -6.04 2.87 -6.84
CA THR A 119 -4.81 3.30 -7.52
C THR A 119 -4.87 4.77 -7.95
N GLU A 120 -6.04 5.30 -8.33
CA GLU A 120 -6.25 6.74 -8.58
C GLU A 120 -5.97 7.57 -7.33
N ILE A 121 -6.42 7.11 -6.16
CA ILE A 121 -6.17 7.76 -4.86
C ILE A 121 -4.67 7.73 -4.53
N LEU A 122 -4.00 6.60 -4.74
CA LEU A 122 -2.54 6.50 -4.58
C LEU A 122 -1.80 7.49 -5.49
N VAL A 123 -2.15 7.53 -6.77
CA VAL A 123 -1.55 8.46 -7.74
C VAL A 123 -1.76 9.91 -7.30
N TYR A 124 -2.97 10.26 -6.89
CA TYR A 124 -3.27 11.58 -6.33
C TYR A 124 -2.31 11.93 -5.19
N PHE A 125 -2.11 11.03 -4.22
CA PHE A 125 -1.21 11.29 -3.11
C PHE A 125 0.27 11.39 -3.52
N ILE A 126 0.74 10.57 -4.47
CA ILE A 126 2.10 10.70 -4.99
C ILE A 126 2.31 12.09 -5.62
N GLU A 127 1.34 12.58 -6.38
CA GLU A 127 1.41 13.94 -6.97
C GLU A 127 1.36 15.05 -5.92
N ARG A 128 0.58 14.88 -4.84
CA ARG A 128 0.58 15.82 -3.70
C ARG A 128 1.94 15.89 -3.02
N ILE A 129 2.61 14.75 -2.87
CA ILE A 129 3.93 14.68 -2.25
C ILE A 129 5.04 15.22 -3.17
N ARG A 130 4.93 15.04 -4.48
CA ARG A 130 5.85 15.65 -5.48
C ARG A 130 5.95 17.16 -5.35
N GLY A 131 4.88 17.83 -4.93
CA GLY A 131 4.88 19.27 -4.68
C GLY A 131 5.64 19.71 -3.41
N LYS A 132 6.10 18.77 -2.56
CA LYS A 132 6.76 19.10 -1.29
C LYS A 132 8.29 19.10 -1.44
N ALA A 133 8.91 20.23 -1.07
CA ALA A 133 10.36 20.41 -1.14
C ALA A 133 11.18 19.43 -0.30
N SER A 134 10.58 18.83 0.74
CA SER A 134 11.23 17.83 1.62
C SER A 134 11.51 16.48 0.93
N PHE A 135 11.05 16.28 -0.32
CA PHE A 135 11.18 15.03 -1.07
C PHE A 135 11.98 15.27 -2.35
N ARG A 136 13.20 14.74 -2.40
CA ARG A 136 14.27 15.15 -3.31
C ARG A 136 14.29 14.42 -4.65
N ASN A 137 13.70 13.22 -4.70
CA ASN A 137 13.69 12.38 -5.89
C ASN A 137 12.40 11.55 -5.98
N ALA A 138 12.21 10.88 -7.13
CA ALA A 138 11.00 10.11 -7.41
C ALA A 138 10.77 8.96 -6.41
N GLU A 139 11.82 8.31 -5.94
CA GLU A 139 11.73 7.23 -4.94
C GLU A 139 11.28 7.73 -3.57
N GLU A 140 11.80 8.88 -3.12
CA GLU A 140 11.34 9.53 -1.89
C GLU A 140 9.86 9.94 -2.01
N GLN A 141 9.49 10.54 -3.15
CA GLN A 141 8.12 10.97 -3.43
C GLN A 141 7.15 9.79 -3.49
N LEU A 142 7.57 8.67 -4.09
CA LEU A 142 6.81 7.43 -4.11
C LEU A 142 6.53 6.94 -2.68
N LYS A 143 7.56 6.88 -1.84
CA LYS A 143 7.41 6.47 -0.44
C LYS A 143 6.49 7.38 0.34
N GLY A 144 6.62 8.70 0.17
CA GLY A 144 5.73 9.65 0.79
C GLY A 144 4.28 9.52 0.30
N GLY A 145 4.06 9.24 -0.98
CA GLY A 145 2.72 8.99 -1.54
C GLY A 145 2.08 7.73 -0.97
N ILE A 146 2.87 6.68 -0.75
CA ILE A 146 2.42 5.45 -0.06
C ILE A 146 2.05 5.76 1.39
N ALA A 147 2.86 6.54 2.13
CA ALA A 147 2.51 6.95 3.49
C ALA A 147 1.21 7.78 3.50
N ALA A 148 1.10 8.76 2.61
CA ALA A 148 -0.08 9.61 2.49
C ALA A 148 -1.36 8.83 2.13
N TYR A 149 -1.26 7.69 1.45
CA TYR A 149 -2.41 6.80 1.21
C TYR A 149 -3.10 6.36 2.51
N ASN A 150 -2.32 6.13 3.58
CA ASN A 150 -2.85 5.67 4.87
C ASN A 150 -3.47 6.80 5.73
N MET A 151 -3.00 8.04 5.58
CA MET A 151 -3.20 9.07 6.62
C MET A 151 -3.32 10.50 6.07
N GLY A 152 -3.39 10.64 4.75
CA GLY A 152 -3.50 11.90 4.03
C GLY A 152 -2.16 12.65 3.92
N ASP A 153 -1.99 13.39 2.82
CA ASP A 153 -0.76 14.14 2.57
C ASP A 153 -0.48 15.21 3.64
N GLY A 154 -1.51 15.72 4.33
CA GLY A 154 -1.37 16.75 5.38
C GLY A 154 -0.45 16.35 6.54
N ASN A 155 -0.36 15.05 6.84
CA ASN A 155 0.41 14.53 7.96
C ASN A 155 1.80 13.99 7.55
N VAL A 156 2.14 14.03 6.24
CA VAL A 156 3.45 13.63 5.71
C VAL A 156 4.35 14.86 5.55
N HIS A 157 5.17 15.18 6.56
CA HIS A 157 5.93 16.44 6.60
C HIS A 157 7.34 16.35 5.99
N THR A 158 8.07 15.29 6.30
CA THR A 158 9.48 15.10 5.89
C THR A 158 9.75 13.65 5.52
N TYR A 159 10.78 13.41 4.72
CA TYR A 159 11.15 12.05 4.32
C TYR A 159 11.66 11.19 5.51
N ASP A 160 12.48 11.77 6.38
CA ASP A 160 13.10 11.03 7.51
C ASP A 160 12.06 10.56 8.54
N ARG A 161 10.91 11.25 8.62
CA ARG A 161 9.80 10.92 9.53
C ARG A 161 8.52 10.58 8.77
N VAL A 162 8.66 10.05 7.55
CA VAL A 162 7.54 9.84 6.60
C VAL A 162 6.37 9.02 7.17
N ASP A 163 6.67 8.05 8.04
CA ASP A 163 5.68 7.15 8.63
C ASP A 163 5.26 7.51 10.06
N GLU A 164 5.76 8.60 10.64
CA GLU A 164 5.60 8.90 12.08
C GLU A 164 4.14 8.92 12.58
N ASN A 165 3.21 9.27 11.68
CA ASN A 165 1.79 9.42 11.95
C ASN A 165 0.95 8.34 11.24
N THR A 166 1.60 7.36 10.59
CA THR A 166 0.91 6.25 9.92
C THR A 166 0.53 5.14 10.91
N THR A 167 -0.42 4.28 10.54
CA THR A 167 -0.76 3.08 11.32
C THR A 167 0.47 2.21 11.54
N GLY A 168 0.77 1.90 12.80
CA GLY A 168 1.96 1.11 13.17
C GLY A 168 3.30 1.87 13.03
N GLN A 169 3.26 3.14 12.65
CA GLN A 169 4.43 4.00 12.40
C GLN A 169 5.40 3.40 11.37
N ASP A 170 4.87 2.63 10.42
CA ASP A 170 5.66 1.82 9.48
C ASP A 170 5.01 1.62 8.11
N TYR A 171 3.90 2.31 7.81
CA TYR A 171 3.03 1.93 6.69
C TYR A 171 3.79 1.90 5.36
N SER A 172 4.46 3.00 4.98
CA SER A 172 5.21 3.02 3.73
C SER A 172 6.46 2.15 3.76
N ASN A 173 7.14 2.04 4.90
CA ASN A 173 8.27 1.13 5.05
C ASN A 173 7.85 -0.32 4.79
N ASP A 174 6.84 -0.82 5.51
CA ASP A 174 6.35 -2.18 5.35
C ASP A 174 5.83 -2.43 3.92
N VAL A 175 5.00 -1.55 3.38
CA VAL A 175 4.47 -1.69 2.01
C VAL A 175 5.61 -1.74 0.97
N VAL A 176 6.63 -0.88 1.09
CA VAL A 176 7.78 -0.92 0.17
C VAL A 176 8.52 -2.26 0.25
N ALA A 177 8.78 -2.78 1.46
CA ALA A 177 9.45 -4.06 1.63
C ALA A 177 8.61 -5.22 1.06
N ARG A 178 7.29 -5.24 1.30
CA ARG A 178 6.38 -6.20 0.67
C ARG A 178 6.40 -6.11 -0.85
N ALA A 179 6.44 -4.90 -1.41
CA ALA A 179 6.48 -4.68 -2.85
C ALA A 179 7.78 -5.21 -3.46
N GLN A 180 8.91 -5.01 -2.78
CA GLN A 180 10.21 -5.55 -3.20
C GLN A 180 10.19 -7.09 -3.19
N TRP A 181 9.53 -7.71 -2.20
CA TRP A 181 9.32 -9.15 -2.18
C TRP A 181 8.44 -9.63 -3.34
N TYR A 182 7.29 -9.00 -3.58
CA TYR A 182 6.41 -9.36 -4.71
C TYR A 182 7.09 -9.19 -6.06
N LYS A 183 7.97 -8.19 -6.19
CA LYS A 183 8.74 -7.96 -7.41
C LYS A 183 9.74 -9.09 -7.68
N ASN A 184 10.45 -9.54 -6.64
CA ASN A 184 11.52 -10.53 -6.78
C ASN A 184 11.04 -11.98 -6.76
N ASN A 185 9.98 -12.28 -6.01
CA ASN A 185 9.53 -13.66 -5.75
C ASN A 185 8.11 -13.92 -6.26
N GLY A 186 7.26 -12.88 -6.24
CA GLY A 186 5.87 -12.99 -6.62
C GLY A 186 5.60 -12.83 -8.11
N GLY A 187 6.57 -12.39 -8.92
CA GLY A 187 6.38 -12.17 -10.36
C GLY A 187 5.40 -11.04 -10.72
N PHE A 188 5.28 -10.02 -9.85
CA PHE A 188 4.49 -8.80 -10.08
C PHE A 188 5.34 -7.63 -10.62
#